data_AF-A0A1J5JAA7-F1
#
_entry.id   AF-A0A1J5JAA7-F1
#
_cell.length_a   1.000
_cell.length_b   1.000
_cell.length_c   1.000
_cell.angle_alpha   90.00
_cell.angle_beta   90.00
_cell.angle_gamma   90.00
#
_symmetry.space_group_name_H-M   'P 1'
#
loop_
_entity.id
_entity.type
_entity.pdbx_description
1 polymer ?
#
loop_
_entity_poly.entity_id
_entity_poly.type
_entity_poly.pdbx_seq_one_letter_code
_entity_poly.pdbx_strand_id
1 'polypeptide(L)'
;MQTVFLSKKTKNFRMYKNKHFIIVFFIFFFSVGAFLFVSDASAAGLQYTLLEKIPGLGNTNGSDLPGYILAVYNVALAVVVLSAVLMVSVGGFMYLTSAGNTSAMGTAKGVIFDALIGLALALSAWVLLNTINPDLTTVSINGLSATSVPGQPTPVPTPGAPVSAGGTYTHTEAVAALGEIHVKSSGRCSDQNNKTCTSLDGIPKSTITNIVNLKSVSHCSDFNVTGGTEVGHTSHGTGLPVVDVTNSSCLKTFLSNKSNLPNVHITKICAIASEQSVAYNCTYKETRPHFHLVFSL
;
A
#
# COMPACT_ATOMS: atom_id res chain seq x y z
N MET A 1 22.17 6.88 74.05
CA MET A 1 21.98 5.64 73.25
C MET A 1 20.51 5.62 72.81
N GLN A 2 20.19 6.23 71.67
CA GLN A 2 18.80 6.39 71.21
C GLN A 2 18.72 5.82 69.80
N THR A 3 18.07 4.66 69.71
CA THR A 3 17.91 3.85 68.49
C THR A 3 16.92 4.51 67.54
N VAL A 4 17.39 4.87 66.35
CA VAL A 4 16.59 5.41 65.24
C VAL A 4 15.83 4.25 64.58
N PHE A 5 14.51 4.21 64.75
CA PHE A 5 13.62 3.35 63.97
C PHE A 5 13.27 4.07 62.66
N LEU A 6 13.87 3.64 61.54
CA LEU A 6 13.44 4.05 60.20
C LEU A 6 12.17 3.30 59.81
N SER A 7 11.03 3.98 59.87
CA SER A 7 9.76 3.51 59.30
C SER A 7 9.84 3.51 57.77
N LYS A 8 10.00 2.32 57.18
CA LYS A 8 9.97 2.11 55.72
C LYS A 8 8.52 2.21 55.24
N LYS A 9 8.09 3.42 54.87
CA LYS A 9 6.78 3.67 54.25
C LYS A 9 6.76 3.05 52.85
N THR A 10 6.32 1.80 52.73
CA THR A 10 5.96 1.18 51.46
C THR A 10 4.76 1.93 50.88
N LYS A 11 5.02 2.81 49.91
CA LYS A 11 3.96 3.40 49.08
C LYS A 11 3.42 2.28 48.19
N ASN A 12 2.46 1.52 48.70
CA ASN A 12 1.66 0.61 47.90
C ASN A 12 0.99 1.41 46.78
N PHE A 13 1.43 1.20 45.55
CA PHE A 13 0.87 1.79 44.35
C PHE A 13 -0.50 1.13 44.10
N ARG A 14 -1.53 1.61 44.81
CA ARG A 14 -2.87 1.02 44.83
C ARG A 14 -3.77 1.72 43.80
N MET A 15 -3.49 1.53 42.51
CA MET A 15 -4.25 2.16 41.41
C MET A 15 -5.70 1.68 41.28
N TYR A 16 -6.08 0.53 41.84
CA TYR A 16 -7.41 -0.07 41.62
C TYR A 16 -8.57 0.54 42.45
N LYS A 17 -8.30 1.39 43.46
CA LYS A 17 -9.38 1.87 44.36
C LYS A 17 -10.22 3.03 43.80
N ASN A 18 -9.75 3.76 42.79
CA ASN A 18 -10.52 4.85 42.18
C ASN A 18 -11.27 4.36 40.94
N LYS A 19 -12.35 3.62 41.16
CA LYS A 19 -13.34 3.23 40.14
C LYS A 19 -13.74 4.38 39.20
N HIS A 20 -13.77 5.62 39.71
CA HIS A 20 -14.05 6.81 38.91
C HIS A 20 -12.93 7.17 37.90
N PHE A 21 -11.66 6.89 38.21
CA PHE A 21 -10.55 7.17 37.29
C PHE A 21 -10.57 6.25 36.06
N ILE A 22 -10.91 4.97 36.27
CA ILE A 22 -11.07 3.99 35.19
C ILE A 22 -12.29 4.35 34.32
N ILE A 23 -13.40 4.75 34.93
CA ILE A 23 -14.61 5.16 34.20
C ILE A 23 -14.35 6.41 33.35
N VAL A 24 -13.64 7.41 33.88
CA VAL A 24 -13.30 8.64 33.13
C VAL A 24 -12.36 8.35 31.97
N PHE A 25 -11.39 7.45 32.14
CA PHE A 25 -10.50 7.01 31.07
C PHE A 25 -11.26 6.31 29.94
N PHE A 26 -12.20 5.42 30.27
CA PHE A 26 -13.03 4.72 29.29
C PHE A 26 -14.04 5.64 28.58
N ILE A 27 -14.64 6.60 29.28
CA ILE A 27 -15.56 7.58 28.68
C ILE A 27 -14.81 8.52 27.73
N PHE A 28 -13.58 8.93 28.08
CA PHE A 28 -12.74 9.73 27.20
C PHE A 28 -12.38 8.95 25.92
N PHE A 29 -12.00 7.67 26.06
CA PHE A 29 -11.66 6.83 24.92
C PHE A 29 -12.89 6.52 24.03
N PHE A 30 -14.07 6.33 24.62
CA PHE A 30 -15.33 6.12 23.92
C PHE A 30 -15.83 7.40 23.22
N SER A 31 -15.64 8.57 23.84
CA SER A 31 -15.97 9.87 23.26
C SER A 31 -15.05 10.25 22.11
N VAL A 32 -13.78 9.83 22.14
CA VAL A 32 -12.83 10.00 21.03
C VAL A 32 -13.17 9.03 19.89
N GLY A 33 -13.59 7.80 20.20
CA GLY A 33 -14.04 6.81 19.20
C GLY A 33 -15.37 7.17 18.52
N ALA A 34 -16.30 7.80 19.24
CA ALA A 34 -17.59 8.24 18.68
C ALA A 34 -17.47 9.39 17.66
N PHE A 35 -16.33 10.10 17.65
CA PHE A 35 -16.07 11.19 16.69
C PHE A 35 -15.52 10.70 15.33
N LEU A 36 -15.34 9.39 15.13
CA LEU A 36 -14.77 8.81 13.90
C LEU A 36 -15.80 8.19 12.93
N PHE A 37 -17.11 8.35 13.15
CA PHE A 37 -18.10 7.96 12.15
C PHE A 37 -18.26 9.06 11.09
N VAL A 38 -17.27 9.16 10.20
CA VAL A 38 -17.34 9.91 8.94
C VAL A 38 -17.60 8.92 7.80
N SER A 39 -18.55 9.35 6.96
CA SER A 39 -19.14 8.73 5.78
C SER A 39 -18.16 8.14 4.75
N ASP A 40 -18.70 7.17 4.01
CA ASP A 40 -18.07 6.45 2.90
C ASP A 40 -17.48 7.39 1.84
N ALA A 41 -16.18 7.23 1.60
CA ALA A 41 -15.49 7.74 0.43
C ALA A 41 -14.55 6.64 -0.10
N SER A 42 -14.65 6.40 -1.41
CA SER A 42 -13.92 5.41 -2.21
C SER A 42 -12.40 5.54 -2.13
N ALA A 43 -11.64 4.49 -2.51
CA ALA A 43 -10.19 4.36 -2.38
C ALA A 43 -9.35 4.44 -3.67
N ALA A 44 -8.24 5.16 -3.60
CA ALA A 44 -7.17 5.32 -4.58
C ALA A 44 -5.85 5.08 -3.83
N GLY A 45 -5.06 4.12 -4.32
CA GLY A 45 -3.98 3.44 -3.60
C GLY A 45 -2.94 4.33 -2.91
N LEU A 46 -2.67 4.03 -1.65
CA LEU A 46 -1.62 4.66 -0.84
C LEU A 46 -0.27 3.97 -1.10
N GLN A 47 0.51 4.48 -2.04
CA GLN A 47 1.92 4.10 -2.21
C GLN A 47 2.79 4.84 -1.19
N TYR A 48 3.26 4.12 -0.18
CA TYR A 48 4.19 4.65 0.84
C TYR A 48 5.47 3.82 0.83
N THR A 49 6.62 4.46 0.61
CA THR A 49 7.92 3.79 0.62
C THR A 49 8.49 3.70 2.04
N LEU A 50 8.63 2.49 2.56
CA LEU A 50 9.20 2.23 3.90
C LEU A 50 10.72 2.40 3.90
N LEU A 51 11.25 3.21 4.82
CA LEU A 51 12.70 3.41 4.99
C LEU A 51 13.36 2.34 5.89
N GLU A 52 12.59 1.52 6.61
CA GLU A 52 13.10 0.52 7.55
C GLU A 52 12.32 -0.80 7.43
N LYS A 53 13.04 -1.93 7.41
CA LYS A 53 12.46 -3.28 7.25
C LYS A 53 12.32 -3.95 8.61
N ILE A 54 11.14 -4.50 8.91
CA ILE A 54 10.93 -5.29 10.12
C ILE A 54 11.61 -6.65 9.95
N PRO A 55 12.59 -7.01 10.80
CA PRO A 55 13.27 -8.30 10.72
C PRO A 55 12.32 -9.46 11.05
N GLY A 56 12.39 -10.55 10.28
CA GLY A 56 11.64 -11.79 10.54
C GLY A 56 10.29 -11.94 9.83
N LEU A 57 9.84 -10.94 9.06
CA LEU A 57 8.66 -11.04 8.21
C LEU A 57 9.10 -10.96 6.72
N GLY A 58 8.73 -11.98 5.94
CA GLY A 58 9.07 -12.07 4.52
C GLY A 58 8.59 -10.84 3.75
N ASN A 59 9.30 -10.52 2.66
CA ASN A 59 9.20 -9.31 1.84
C ASN A 59 7.80 -8.65 1.80
N THR A 60 7.55 -7.73 2.72
CA THR A 60 6.66 -6.59 2.44
C THR A 60 7.43 -5.74 1.44
N ASN A 61 7.16 -5.94 0.14
CA ASN A 61 7.62 -5.01 -0.89
C ASN A 61 7.18 -3.62 -0.39
N GLY A 62 8.14 -2.77 -0.05
CA GLY A 62 7.96 -1.66 0.88
C GLY A 62 7.14 -0.50 0.35
N SER A 63 6.13 -0.78 -0.47
CA SER A 63 5.19 0.13 -1.10
C SER A 63 3.76 0.01 -0.54
N ASP A 64 3.44 -1.08 0.18
CA ASP A 64 2.08 -1.36 0.66
C ASP A 64 1.95 -1.06 2.17
N LEU A 65 1.44 0.13 2.48
CA LEU A 65 1.02 0.52 3.84
C LEU A 65 0.16 -0.56 4.55
N PRO A 66 -0.81 -1.22 3.88
CA PRO A 66 -1.58 -2.30 4.50
C PRO A 66 -0.71 -3.48 4.96
N GLY A 67 0.25 -3.90 4.15
CA GLY A 67 1.18 -4.98 4.48
C GLY A 67 2.09 -4.63 5.67
N TYR A 68 2.47 -3.36 5.80
CA TYR A 68 3.25 -2.88 6.94
C TYR A 68 2.44 -2.84 8.24
N ILE A 69 1.22 -2.32 8.21
CA ILE A 69 0.34 -2.29 9.38
C ILE A 69 0.04 -3.72 9.85
N LEU A 70 -0.21 -4.66 8.92
CA LEU A 70 -0.37 -6.07 9.23
C LEU A 70 0.88 -6.68 9.88
N ALA A 71 2.07 -6.30 9.39
CA ALA A 71 3.33 -6.74 9.96
C ALA A 71 3.51 -6.27 11.42
N VAL A 72 3.27 -4.99 11.69
CA VAL A 72 3.34 -4.41 13.04
C VAL A 72 2.32 -5.05 13.97
N TYR A 73 1.09 -5.26 13.47
CA TYR A 73 0.02 -5.91 14.22
C TYR A 73 0.39 -7.33 14.66
N ASN A 74 0.93 -8.14 13.75
CA ASN A 74 1.35 -9.52 14.04
C ASN A 74 2.52 -9.56 15.05
N VAL A 75 3.49 -8.65 14.93
CA VAL A 75 4.59 -8.53 15.90
C VAL A 75 4.05 -8.11 17.28
N ALA A 76 3.12 -7.16 17.33
CA ALA A 76 2.50 -6.73 18.59
C ALA A 76 1.77 -7.89 19.28
N LEU A 77 0.99 -8.69 18.54
CA LEU A 77 0.33 -9.88 19.09
C LEU A 77 1.34 -10.91 19.60
N ALA A 78 2.44 -11.14 18.88
CA ALA A 78 3.49 -12.05 19.32
C ALA A 78 4.12 -11.59 20.65
N VAL A 79 4.41 -10.29 20.79
CA VAL A 79 4.95 -9.72 22.03
C VAL A 79 3.97 -9.86 23.20
N VAL A 80 2.68 -9.65 22.97
CA VAL A 80 1.63 -9.83 24.00
C VAL A 80 1.58 -11.27 24.49
N VAL A 81 1.54 -12.24 23.57
CA VAL A 81 1.49 -13.68 23.93
C VAL A 81 2.76 -14.10 24.66
N LEU A 82 3.94 -13.70 24.17
CA LEU A 82 5.22 -14.00 24.82
C LEU A 82 5.28 -13.41 26.25
N SER A 83 4.83 -12.17 26.42
CA SER A 83 4.79 -11.51 27.72
C SER A 83 3.85 -12.21 28.70
N ALA A 84 2.67 -12.64 28.22
CA ALA A 84 1.73 -13.40 29.03
C ALA A 84 2.33 -14.73 29.51
N VAL A 85 2.97 -15.49 28.61
CA VAL A 85 3.64 -16.76 28.96
C VAL A 85 4.74 -16.55 29.99
N LEU A 86 5.54 -15.49 29.86
CA LEU A 86 6.60 -15.16 30.81
C LEU A 86 6.02 -14.85 32.20
N MET A 87 5.00 -13.99 32.29
CA MET A 87 4.38 -13.62 33.57
C MET A 87 3.65 -14.78 34.23
N VAL A 88 2.99 -15.65 33.47
CA VAL A 88 2.39 -16.89 33.99
C VAL A 88 3.48 -17.81 34.56
N SER A 89 4.62 -17.93 33.89
CA SER A 89 5.75 -18.74 34.37
C SER A 89 6.34 -18.19 35.66
N VAL A 90 6.54 -16.87 35.76
CA VAL A 90 7.02 -16.19 36.98
C VAL A 90 6.03 -16.34 38.13
N GLY A 91 4.73 -16.14 37.86
CA GLY A 91 3.67 -16.34 38.85
C GLY A 91 3.60 -17.80 39.33
N GLY A 92 3.73 -18.76 38.42
CA GLY A 92 3.77 -20.19 38.73
C GLY A 92 4.98 -20.55 39.61
N PHE A 93 6.17 -20.07 39.27
CA PHE A 93 7.37 -20.28 40.08
C PHE A 93 7.23 -19.66 41.49
N MET A 94 6.71 -18.43 41.57
CA MET A 94 6.48 -17.76 42.85
C MET A 94 5.45 -18.50 43.70
N TYR A 95 4.42 -19.10 43.09
CA TYR A 95 3.43 -19.90 43.78
C TYR A 95 4.05 -21.15 44.42
N LEU A 96 4.87 -21.90 43.65
CA LEU A 96 5.53 -23.12 44.12
C LEU A 96 6.55 -22.86 45.22
N THR A 97 7.28 -21.74 45.14
CA THR A 97 8.34 -21.39 46.09
C THR A 97 7.85 -20.67 47.36
N SER A 98 6.55 -20.34 47.43
CA SER A 98 5.99 -19.58 48.55
C SER A 98 5.91 -20.33 49.89
N ALA A 99 6.26 -21.62 49.94
CA ALA A 99 6.42 -22.43 51.17
C ALA A 99 5.27 -22.28 52.21
N GLY A 100 4.02 -22.13 51.76
CA GLY A 100 2.84 -22.01 52.63
C GLY A 100 2.54 -20.59 53.16
N ASN A 101 3.31 -19.58 52.75
CA ASN A 101 3.00 -18.18 53.06
C ASN A 101 1.77 -17.71 52.27
N THR A 102 0.62 -17.57 52.94
CA THR A 102 -0.66 -17.18 52.33
C THR A 102 -0.63 -15.84 51.60
N SER A 103 0.21 -14.90 52.04
CA SER A 103 0.38 -13.59 51.41
C SER A 103 1.16 -13.67 50.09
N ALA A 104 2.27 -14.42 50.09
CA ALA A 104 3.08 -14.64 48.88
C ALA A 104 2.31 -15.46 47.83
N MET A 105 1.58 -16.48 48.28
CA MET A 105 0.69 -17.27 47.42
C MET A 105 -0.44 -16.41 46.83
N GLY A 106 -1.01 -15.47 47.60
CA GLY A 106 -2.00 -14.52 47.10
C GLY A 106 -1.44 -13.60 46.00
N THR A 107 -0.23 -13.09 46.20
CA THR A 107 0.49 -12.28 45.19
C THR A 107 0.74 -13.07 43.91
N ALA A 108 1.17 -14.33 44.03
CA ALA A 108 1.45 -15.20 42.88
C ALA A 108 0.19 -15.47 42.05
N LYS A 109 -0.94 -15.74 42.72
CA LYS A 109 -2.23 -15.86 42.04
C LYS A 109 -2.62 -14.55 41.34
N GLY A 110 -2.38 -13.40 41.97
CA GLY A 110 -2.62 -12.08 41.38
C GLY A 110 -1.88 -11.91 40.05
N VAL A 111 -0.57 -12.19 40.02
CA VAL A 111 0.25 -12.11 38.80
C VAL A 111 -0.30 -13.00 37.68
N ILE A 112 -0.72 -14.23 38.00
CA ILE A 112 -1.31 -15.16 37.03
C ILE A 112 -2.64 -14.61 36.50
N PHE A 113 -3.54 -14.16 37.40
CA PHE A 113 -4.84 -13.62 36.99
C PHE A 113 -4.69 -12.35 36.15
N ASP A 114 -3.80 -11.44 36.51
CA ASP A 114 -3.55 -10.21 35.77
C ASP A 114 -3.03 -10.52 34.35
N ALA A 115 -2.13 -11.49 34.21
CA ALA A 115 -1.63 -11.95 32.91
C ALA A 115 -2.75 -12.58 32.05
N LEU A 116 -3.61 -13.40 32.66
CA LEU A 116 -4.73 -14.04 31.97
C LEU A 116 -5.80 -13.03 31.54
N ILE A 117 -6.10 -12.02 32.36
CA ILE A 117 -7.02 -10.94 32.01
C ILE A 117 -6.44 -10.11 30.86
N GLY A 118 -5.15 -9.80 30.88
CA GLY A 118 -4.48 -9.11 29.78
C GLY A 118 -4.58 -9.87 28.45
N LEU A 119 -4.33 -11.19 28.49
CA LEU A 119 -4.48 -12.06 27.31
C LEU A 119 -5.94 -12.14 26.84
N ALA A 120 -6.88 -12.29 27.77
CA ALA A 120 -8.31 -12.33 27.47
C ALA A 120 -8.82 -11.01 26.87
N LEU A 121 -8.30 -9.85 27.31
CA LEU A 121 -8.58 -8.55 26.72
C LEU A 121 -8.02 -8.41 25.30
N ALA A 122 -6.81 -8.91 25.05
CA ALA A 122 -6.25 -8.91 23.71
C ALA A 122 -7.06 -9.81 22.75
N LEU A 123 -7.47 -10.99 23.21
CA LEU A 123 -8.34 -11.90 22.45
C LEU A 123 -9.74 -11.33 22.25
N SER A 124 -10.33 -10.69 23.26
CA SER A 124 -11.64 -10.07 23.12
C SER A 124 -11.60 -8.90 22.14
N ALA A 125 -10.53 -8.09 22.15
CA ALA A 125 -10.30 -7.07 21.14
C ALA A 125 -10.23 -7.70 19.73
N TRP A 126 -9.45 -8.77 19.55
CA TRP A 126 -9.37 -9.49 18.27
C TRP A 126 -10.75 -10.00 17.81
N VAL A 127 -11.52 -10.65 18.69
CA VAL A 127 -12.87 -11.16 18.38
C VAL A 127 -13.82 -10.04 18.02
N LEU A 128 -13.80 -8.92 18.75
CA LEU A 128 -14.64 -7.76 18.46
C LEU A 128 -14.32 -7.18 17.08
N LEU A 129 -13.04 -6.97 16.77
CA LEU A 129 -12.61 -6.48 15.46
C LEU A 129 -13.05 -7.46 14.36
N ASN A 130 -12.79 -8.76 14.53
CA ASN A 130 -13.14 -9.79 13.56
C ASN A 130 -14.67 -9.96 13.38
N THR A 131 -15.46 -9.67 14.41
CA THR A 131 -16.93 -9.76 14.35
C THR A 131 -17.54 -8.55 13.64
N ILE A 132 -17.00 -7.35 13.85
CA ILE A 132 -17.48 -6.13 13.18
C ILE A 132 -17.08 -6.18 11.71
N ASN A 133 -15.81 -6.46 11.44
CA ASN A 133 -15.30 -6.63 10.08
C ASN A 133 -13.99 -7.44 10.09
N PRO A 134 -13.96 -8.66 9.51
CA PRO A 134 -12.74 -9.47 9.44
C PRO A 134 -11.59 -8.76 8.71
N ASP A 135 -11.89 -7.81 7.80
CA ASP A 135 -10.90 -7.04 7.04
C ASP A 135 -10.03 -6.14 7.92
N LEU A 136 -10.46 -5.82 9.15
CA LEU A 136 -9.67 -5.04 10.11
C LEU A 136 -8.54 -5.86 10.75
N THR A 137 -8.66 -7.18 10.73
CA THR A 137 -7.64 -8.10 11.27
C THR A 137 -6.71 -8.62 10.17
N THR A 138 -7.18 -8.69 8.92
CA THR A 138 -6.37 -9.01 7.74
C THR A 138 -5.81 -7.76 7.04
N VAL A 139 -6.19 -6.56 7.50
CA VAL A 139 -5.80 -5.25 6.97
C VAL A 139 -6.03 -5.17 5.46
N SER A 140 -7.25 -5.52 5.04
CA SER A 140 -7.74 -5.26 3.68
C SER A 140 -8.33 -3.85 3.64
N ILE A 141 -7.46 -2.87 3.45
CA ILE A 141 -7.81 -1.45 3.41
C ILE A 141 -8.38 -1.10 2.03
N ASN A 142 -9.56 -1.63 1.71
CA ASN A 142 -10.37 -1.20 0.58
C ASN A 142 -11.25 -0.03 1.05
N GLY A 143 -10.81 1.20 0.85
CA GLY A 143 -11.57 2.39 1.26
C GLY A 143 -10.76 3.67 1.42
N LEU A 144 -9.42 3.61 1.42
CA LEU A 144 -8.59 4.80 1.57
C LEU A 144 -8.24 5.40 0.22
N SER A 145 -8.87 6.50 -0.16
CA SER A 145 -8.32 7.40 -1.18
C SER A 145 -7.43 8.38 -0.46
N ALA A 146 -6.28 8.67 -1.06
CA ALA A 146 -5.66 9.95 -0.83
C ALA A 146 -6.69 11.04 -1.19
N THR A 147 -7.37 11.61 -0.20
CA THR A 147 -7.99 12.91 -0.36
C THR A 147 -6.83 13.84 -0.68
N SER A 148 -6.73 14.26 -1.94
CA SER A 148 -5.84 15.34 -2.31
C SER A 148 -6.21 16.52 -1.41
N VAL A 149 -5.33 16.86 -0.46
CA VAL A 149 -5.49 18.03 0.38
C VAL A 149 -5.65 19.23 -0.56
N PRO A 150 -6.80 19.93 -0.59
CA PRO A 150 -6.94 21.13 -1.38
C PRO A 150 -5.97 22.16 -0.81
N GLY A 151 -4.85 22.39 -1.49
CA GLY A 151 -3.82 23.32 -1.06
C GLY A 151 -2.49 22.71 -0.59
N GLN A 152 -2.31 21.38 -0.62
CA GLN A 152 -0.95 20.86 -0.70
C GLN A 152 -0.46 21.11 -2.14
N PRO A 153 0.63 21.86 -2.36
CA PRO A 153 1.18 21.96 -3.70
C PRO A 153 1.45 20.54 -4.17
N THR A 154 0.83 20.16 -5.30
CA THR A 154 1.34 19.08 -6.14
C THR A 154 2.86 19.18 -6.15
N PRO A 155 3.63 18.08 -6.05
CA PRO A 155 5.02 18.16 -6.45
C PRO A 155 4.97 18.67 -7.88
N VAL A 156 5.27 19.95 -8.07
CA VAL A 156 5.60 20.49 -9.37
C VAL A 156 6.76 19.60 -9.80
N PRO A 157 6.67 18.81 -10.87
CA PRO A 157 7.87 18.20 -11.41
C PRO A 157 8.79 19.37 -11.71
N THR A 158 9.83 19.54 -10.89
CA THR A 158 10.87 20.51 -11.12
C THR A 158 11.37 20.26 -12.54
N PRO A 159 11.21 21.22 -13.47
CA PRO A 159 11.78 21.07 -14.80
C PRO A 159 13.31 20.96 -14.62
N GLY A 160 13.85 19.76 -14.75
CA GLY A 160 15.27 19.48 -14.57
C GLY A 160 15.66 18.42 -13.52
N ALA A 161 14.73 17.78 -12.81
CA ALA A 161 15.08 16.55 -12.08
C ALA A 161 15.11 15.36 -13.05
N PRO A 162 16.20 14.58 -13.15
CA PRO A 162 16.19 13.37 -13.95
C PRO A 162 15.13 12.42 -13.41
N VAL A 163 14.14 12.10 -14.24
CA VAL A 163 13.29 10.93 -14.08
C VAL A 163 14.21 9.74 -13.80
N SER A 164 14.01 9.09 -12.65
CA SER A 164 14.87 8.00 -12.21
C SER A 164 14.82 6.86 -13.24
N ALA A 165 15.83 6.81 -14.10
CA ALA A 165 16.19 5.66 -14.89
C ALA A 165 16.63 4.54 -13.94
N GLY A 166 15.70 3.67 -13.56
CA GLY A 166 16.03 2.62 -12.59
C GLY A 166 14.89 1.66 -12.32
N GLY A 167 14.27 1.10 -13.36
CA GLY A 167 13.41 -0.06 -13.17
C GLY A 167 12.41 -0.31 -14.28
N THR A 168 12.05 -1.57 -14.41
CA THR A 168 10.92 -2.03 -15.20
C THR A 168 9.81 -2.52 -14.27
N TYR A 169 8.60 -2.62 -14.79
CA TYR A 169 7.50 -3.32 -14.11
C TYR A 169 7.41 -4.77 -14.57
N THR A 170 6.91 -5.65 -13.72
CA THR A 170 6.28 -6.90 -14.19
C THR A 170 4.94 -6.59 -14.86
N HIS A 171 4.40 -7.51 -15.67
CA HIS A 171 3.10 -7.29 -16.33
C HIS A 171 1.99 -6.89 -15.34
N THR A 172 1.86 -7.62 -14.23
CA THR A 172 0.81 -7.37 -13.23
C THR A 172 0.96 -6.01 -12.57
N GLU A 173 2.19 -5.61 -12.24
CA GLU A 173 2.46 -4.28 -11.66
C GLU A 173 2.18 -3.16 -12.66
N ALA A 174 2.52 -3.36 -13.94
CA ALA A 174 2.25 -2.39 -14.99
C ALA A 174 0.74 -2.20 -15.21
N VAL A 175 -0.04 -3.29 -15.25
CA VAL A 175 -1.51 -3.22 -15.36
C VAL A 175 -2.12 -2.49 -14.16
N ALA A 176 -1.64 -2.76 -12.95
CA ALA A 176 -2.09 -2.06 -11.76
C ALA A 176 -1.75 -0.55 -11.82
N ALA A 177 -0.56 -0.20 -12.29
CA ALA A 177 -0.10 1.19 -12.41
C ALA A 177 -0.81 1.99 -13.53
N LEU A 178 -1.43 1.30 -14.50
CA LEU A 178 -2.22 1.94 -15.57
C LEU A 178 -3.57 2.50 -15.09
N GLY A 179 -4.07 2.10 -13.91
CA GLY A 179 -5.30 2.60 -13.33
C GLY A 179 -6.53 2.33 -14.21
N GLU A 180 -7.14 3.40 -14.73
CA GLU A 180 -8.33 3.33 -15.61
C GLU A 180 -8.03 2.88 -17.04
N ILE A 181 -6.77 2.73 -17.40
CA ILE A 181 -6.35 2.32 -18.74
C ILE A 181 -6.30 0.79 -18.78
N HIS A 182 -7.17 0.16 -19.58
CA HIS A 182 -7.16 -1.30 -19.70
C HIS A 182 -6.14 -1.77 -20.74
N VAL A 183 -5.64 -2.99 -20.55
CA VAL A 183 -4.83 -3.71 -21.54
C VAL A 183 -5.74 -4.61 -22.39
N LYS A 184 -5.79 -4.37 -23.69
CA LYS A 184 -6.55 -5.15 -24.66
C LYS A 184 -5.64 -6.15 -25.37
N SER A 185 -5.82 -7.43 -25.03
CA SER A 185 -5.14 -8.56 -25.69
C SER A 185 -6.12 -9.39 -26.52
N SER A 186 -5.73 -9.72 -27.75
CA SER A 186 -6.53 -10.58 -28.63
C SER A 186 -6.61 -12.04 -28.14
N GLY A 187 -5.56 -12.54 -27.49
CA GLY A 187 -5.45 -13.88 -26.92
C GLY A 187 -5.81 -13.97 -25.44
N ARG A 188 -6.16 -12.84 -24.79
CA ARG A 188 -6.46 -12.73 -23.34
C ARG A 188 -5.33 -13.26 -22.46
N CYS A 189 -4.09 -12.92 -22.82
CA CYS A 189 -2.88 -13.41 -22.18
C CYS A 189 -1.78 -12.34 -22.19
N SER A 190 -0.72 -12.57 -21.40
CA SER A 190 0.39 -11.63 -21.20
C SER A 190 1.77 -12.23 -21.51
N ASP A 191 1.83 -13.39 -22.15
CA ASP A 191 3.09 -14.02 -22.55
C ASP A 191 3.74 -13.23 -23.69
N GLN A 192 4.92 -12.69 -23.45
CA GLN A 192 5.67 -11.89 -24.42
C GLN A 192 5.97 -12.65 -25.71
N ASN A 193 6.08 -13.98 -25.67
CA ASN A 193 6.49 -14.78 -26.82
C ASN A 193 5.31 -15.16 -27.73
N ASN A 194 4.08 -14.89 -27.30
CA ASN A 194 2.88 -15.22 -28.05
C ASN A 194 2.29 -13.95 -28.70
N LYS A 195 2.27 -13.94 -30.04
CA LYS A 195 1.83 -12.80 -30.87
C LYS A 195 0.37 -12.36 -30.68
N THR A 196 -0.44 -13.14 -29.97
CA THR A 196 -1.84 -12.78 -29.66
C THR A 196 -1.98 -12.13 -28.28
N CYS A 197 -0.97 -12.27 -27.42
CA CYS A 197 -0.92 -11.70 -26.08
C CYS A 197 -0.52 -10.22 -26.13
N THR A 198 -0.93 -9.47 -25.12
CA THR A 198 -0.41 -8.11 -24.89
C THR A 198 0.34 -8.12 -23.57
N SER A 199 1.63 -7.84 -23.61
CA SER A 199 2.50 -7.90 -22.45
C SER A 199 3.09 -6.55 -22.12
N LEU A 200 3.25 -6.32 -20.82
CA LEU A 200 3.91 -5.15 -20.25
C LEU A 200 5.07 -5.56 -19.35
N ASP A 201 5.43 -6.84 -19.38
CA ASP A 201 6.53 -7.35 -18.57
C ASP A 201 7.82 -6.68 -19.03
N GLY A 202 8.61 -6.15 -18.11
CA GLY A 202 9.82 -5.43 -18.46
C GLY A 202 9.59 -4.03 -19.04
N ILE A 203 8.37 -3.46 -19.01
CA ILE A 203 8.14 -2.09 -19.48
C ILE A 203 8.81 -1.07 -18.53
N PRO A 204 9.49 -0.02 -19.03
CA PRO A 204 10.06 1.01 -18.16
C PRO A 204 8.98 1.70 -17.33
N LYS A 205 9.27 1.93 -16.04
CA LYS A 205 8.33 2.63 -15.16
C LYS A 205 7.98 4.03 -15.66
N SER A 206 8.95 4.75 -16.22
CA SER A 206 8.74 6.07 -16.83
C SER A 206 7.74 6.04 -18.00
N THR A 207 7.70 4.95 -18.77
CA THR A 207 6.76 4.76 -19.87
C THR A 207 5.31 4.66 -19.37
N ILE A 208 5.07 3.88 -18.31
CA ILE A 208 3.74 3.80 -17.69
C ILE A 208 3.31 5.16 -17.14
N THR A 209 4.21 5.87 -16.44
CA THR A 209 3.94 7.24 -15.96
C THR A 209 3.55 8.17 -17.10
N ASN A 210 4.27 8.13 -18.22
CA ASN A 210 3.99 8.97 -19.39
C ASN A 210 2.65 8.62 -20.04
N ILE A 211 2.26 7.34 -20.08
CA ILE A 211 0.97 6.89 -20.61
C ILE A 211 -0.19 7.34 -19.72
N VAL A 212 -0.04 7.23 -18.39
CA VAL A 212 -1.04 7.73 -17.43
C VAL A 212 -1.19 9.24 -17.54
N ASN A 213 -0.08 9.97 -17.66
CA ASN A 213 -0.10 11.41 -17.92
C ASN A 213 -0.83 11.72 -19.24
N LEU A 214 -0.51 11.01 -20.34
CA LEU A 214 -1.17 11.18 -21.63
C LEU A 214 -2.70 10.98 -21.53
N LYS A 215 -3.16 9.96 -20.82
CA LYS A 215 -4.60 9.76 -20.56
C LYS A 215 -5.20 10.93 -19.78
N SER A 216 -4.52 11.38 -18.73
CA SER A 216 -4.96 12.49 -17.88
C SER A 216 -5.13 13.79 -18.66
N VAL A 217 -4.16 14.15 -19.51
CA VAL A 217 -4.21 15.40 -20.28
C VAL A 217 -5.08 15.33 -21.54
N SER A 218 -5.26 14.13 -22.11
CA SER A 218 -6.08 13.97 -23.32
C SER A 218 -7.57 13.86 -23.03
N HIS A 219 -7.94 13.46 -21.81
CA HIS A 219 -9.33 13.24 -21.38
C HIS A 219 -10.12 12.28 -22.29
N CYS A 220 -9.44 11.43 -23.06
CA CYS A 220 -10.09 10.52 -24.01
C CYS A 220 -10.67 9.31 -23.30
N SER A 221 -11.98 9.07 -23.42
CA SER A 221 -12.66 7.93 -22.80
C SER A 221 -12.21 6.58 -23.38
N ASP A 222 -12.10 6.46 -24.71
CA ASP A 222 -11.56 5.27 -25.37
C ASP A 222 -10.04 5.36 -25.50
N PHE A 223 -9.35 4.87 -24.47
CA PHE A 223 -7.90 4.81 -24.38
C PHE A 223 -7.51 3.53 -23.65
N ASN A 224 -7.00 2.56 -24.41
CA ASN A 224 -6.55 1.26 -23.91
C ASN A 224 -5.21 0.91 -24.55
N VAL A 225 -4.36 0.24 -23.79
CA VAL A 225 -3.08 -0.29 -24.28
C VAL A 225 -3.32 -1.56 -25.06
N THR A 226 -2.80 -1.64 -26.28
CA THR A 226 -2.98 -2.77 -27.19
C THR A 226 -1.68 -3.54 -27.46
N GLY A 227 -0.54 -2.98 -27.07
CA GLY A 227 0.80 -3.53 -27.29
C GLY A 227 1.84 -2.86 -26.37
N GLY A 228 2.90 -3.54 -26.02
CA GLY A 228 3.95 -3.06 -25.12
C GLY A 228 5.29 -3.75 -25.35
N THR A 229 5.53 -4.88 -24.68
CA THR A 229 6.82 -5.59 -24.70
C THR A 229 6.78 -6.93 -25.44
N GLU A 230 5.81 -7.12 -26.34
CA GLU A 230 5.68 -8.38 -27.10
C GLU A 230 6.87 -8.61 -28.04
N VAL A 231 7.34 -9.86 -28.06
CA VAL A 231 8.43 -10.31 -28.92
C VAL A 231 7.87 -10.66 -30.29
N GLY A 232 8.33 -9.96 -31.33
CA GLY A 232 7.95 -10.29 -32.71
C GLY A 232 8.12 -9.19 -33.75
N HIS A 233 8.47 -7.97 -33.32
CA HIS A 233 8.65 -6.80 -34.17
C HIS A 233 9.79 -5.94 -33.60
N THR A 234 10.62 -5.33 -34.45
CA THR A 234 11.85 -4.60 -34.06
C THR A 234 11.62 -3.34 -33.22
N SER A 235 10.36 -3.00 -32.92
CA SER A 235 9.98 -1.74 -32.25
C SER A 235 9.56 -1.94 -30.80
N HIS A 236 9.30 -3.18 -30.35
CA HIS A 236 8.87 -3.51 -28.99
C HIS A 236 9.90 -4.39 -28.28
N GLY A 237 9.87 -4.37 -26.94
CA GLY A 237 10.72 -5.22 -26.12
C GLY A 237 10.95 -4.68 -24.71
N THR A 238 11.46 -5.55 -23.84
CA THR A 238 11.82 -5.22 -22.46
C THR A 238 12.79 -4.03 -22.40
N GLY A 239 12.47 -3.06 -21.56
CA GLY A 239 13.27 -1.84 -21.37
C GLY A 239 13.07 -0.75 -22.43
N LEU A 240 12.28 -1.01 -23.48
CA LEU A 240 11.99 0.00 -24.50
C LEU A 240 10.80 0.87 -24.10
N PRO A 241 10.87 2.21 -24.29
CA PRO A 241 9.80 3.13 -23.93
C PRO A 241 8.70 3.21 -25.00
N VAL A 242 8.19 2.04 -25.41
CA VAL A 242 7.32 1.92 -26.59
C VAL A 242 6.04 1.20 -26.20
N VAL A 243 4.90 1.77 -26.61
CA VAL A 243 3.57 1.21 -26.33
C VAL A 243 2.62 1.49 -27.49
N ASP A 244 1.79 0.52 -27.80
CA ASP A 244 0.65 0.68 -28.71
C ASP A 244 -0.61 1.00 -27.94
N VAL A 245 -1.36 1.97 -28.43
CA VAL A 245 -2.66 2.36 -27.86
C VAL A 245 -3.76 2.34 -28.91
N THR A 246 -4.99 2.25 -28.41
CA THR A 246 -6.20 2.18 -29.22
C THR A 246 -6.28 3.34 -30.21
N ASN A 247 -6.68 3.03 -31.45
CA ASN A 247 -6.99 4.04 -32.43
C ASN A 247 -8.37 4.67 -32.17
N SER A 248 -8.42 5.70 -31.33
CA SER A 248 -9.62 6.47 -31.06
C SER A 248 -9.60 7.84 -31.73
N SER A 249 -10.77 8.32 -32.16
CA SER A 249 -10.93 9.63 -32.79
C SER A 249 -10.55 10.80 -31.87
N CYS A 250 -10.80 10.65 -30.57
CA CYS A 250 -10.37 11.61 -29.55
C CYS A 250 -8.84 11.70 -29.50
N LEU A 251 -8.17 10.55 -29.35
CA LEU A 251 -6.71 10.51 -29.23
C LEU A 251 -6.04 10.98 -30.52
N LYS A 252 -6.61 10.65 -31.67
CA LYS A 252 -6.20 11.16 -32.98
C LYS A 252 -6.15 12.70 -33.00
N THR A 253 -7.22 13.36 -32.53
CA THR A 253 -7.30 14.83 -32.48
C THR A 253 -6.25 15.40 -31.54
N PHE A 254 -6.09 14.80 -30.36
CA PHE A 254 -5.10 15.22 -29.38
C PHE A 254 -3.66 15.12 -29.92
N LEU A 255 -3.30 13.96 -30.50
CA LEU A 255 -1.96 13.69 -31.04
C LEU A 255 -1.67 14.43 -32.36
N SER A 256 -2.70 14.89 -33.06
CA SER A 256 -2.54 15.77 -34.23
C SER A 256 -2.02 17.15 -33.84
N ASN A 257 -2.33 17.61 -32.62
CA ASN A 257 -1.80 18.86 -32.10
C ASN A 257 -0.38 18.64 -31.52
N LYS A 258 0.64 18.90 -32.36
CA LYS A 258 2.05 18.63 -32.04
C LYS A 258 2.58 19.44 -30.86
N SER A 259 1.96 20.56 -30.54
CA SER A 259 2.30 21.39 -29.37
C SER A 259 2.11 20.66 -28.05
N ASN A 260 1.29 19.61 -28.02
CA ASN A 260 1.04 18.81 -26.81
C ASN A 260 2.12 17.75 -26.54
N LEU A 261 2.87 17.31 -27.57
CA LEU A 261 3.76 16.15 -27.48
C LEU A 261 4.91 16.30 -26.47
N PRO A 262 5.56 17.48 -26.34
CA PRO A 262 6.60 17.67 -25.33
C PRO A 262 6.09 17.50 -23.90
N ASN A 263 4.85 17.92 -23.62
CA ASN A 263 4.24 17.85 -22.28
C ASN A 263 3.90 16.42 -21.85
N VAL A 264 3.83 15.49 -22.80
CA VAL A 264 3.58 14.06 -22.58
C VAL A 264 4.78 13.20 -22.95
N HIS A 265 5.95 13.81 -23.16
CA HIS A 265 7.21 13.11 -23.41
C HIS A 265 7.21 12.19 -24.64
N ILE A 266 6.39 12.47 -25.67
CA ILE A 266 6.33 11.66 -26.89
C ILE A 266 7.38 12.14 -27.90
N THR A 267 8.23 11.21 -28.36
CA THR A 267 9.30 11.49 -29.34
C THR A 267 8.98 10.98 -30.74
N LYS A 268 8.12 9.97 -30.85
CA LYS A 268 7.70 9.37 -32.12
C LYS A 268 6.29 8.78 -32.03
N ILE A 269 5.55 8.92 -33.13
CA ILE A 269 4.19 8.39 -33.33
C ILE A 269 4.15 7.72 -34.70
N CYS A 270 3.89 6.43 -34.76
CA CYS A 270 3.56 5.72 -35.99
C CYS A 270 2.05 5.41 -36.03
N ALA A 271 1.48 5.50 -37.23
CA ALA A 271 0.06 5.27 -37.48
C ALA A 271 -0.11 4.63 -38.86
N ILE A 272 -1.33 4.20 -39.16
CA ILE A 272 -1.68 3.59 -40.45
C ILE A 272 -1.63 4.60 -41.60
N ALA A 273 -1.61 4.09 -42.84
CA ALA A 273 -1.49 4.92 -44.04
C ALA A 273 -2.61 5.98 -44.19
N SER A 274 -3.82 5.71 -43.71
CA SER A 274 -4.95 6.65 -43.75
C SER A 274 -4.92 7.73 -42.66
N GLU A 275 -3.98 7.67 -41.71
CA GLU A 275 -3.92 8.56 -40.54
C GLU A 275 -2.55 9.23 -40.36
N GLN A 276 -1.83 9.43 -41.46
CA GLN A 276 -0.50 10.03 -41.46
C GLN A 276 -0.47 11.48 -40.97
N SER A 277 -1.62 12.16 -40.88
CA SER A 277 -1.73 13.47 -40.22
C SER A 277 -1.33 13.43 -38.75
N VAL A 278 -1.41 12.26 -38.10
CA VAL A 278 -1.05 12.07 -36.69
C VAL A 278 0.39 11.57 -36.53
N ALA A 279 1.00 11.03 -37.59
CA ALA A 279 2.37 10.53 -37.52
C ALA A 279 3.34 11.66 -37.11
N TYR A 280 4.35 11.31 -36.33
CA TYR A 280 5.38 12.24 -35.87
C TYR A 280 6.71 11.50 -35.79
N ASN A 281 7.72 11.97 -36.52
CA ASN A 281 9.06 11.38 -36.52
C ASN A 281 9.08 9.86 -36.77
N CYS A 282 8.16 9.35 -37.58
CA CYS A 282 8.08 7.94 -37.92
C CYS A 282 8.45 7.68 -39.39
N THR A 283 9.30 6.67 -39.60
CA THR A 283 9.84 6.28 -40.91
C THR A 283 9.02 5.18 -41.59
N TYR A 284 8.13 4.51 -40.86
CA TYR A 284 7.30 3.42 -41.37
C TYR A 284 5.82 3.65 -41.06
N LYS A 285 4.95 2.82 -41.64
CA LYS A 285 3.50 2.92 -41.47
C LYS A 285 2.98 1.66 -40.79
N GLU A 286 2.03 1.83 -39.87
CA GLU A 286 1.37 0.70 -39.24
C GLU A 286 0.48 -0.04 -40.24
N THR A 287 0.39 -1.35 -40.05
CA THR A 287 -0.46 -2.22 -40.89
C THR A 287 -1.86 -2.41 -40.30
N ARG A 288 -2.04 -2.10 -39.01
CA ARG A 288 -3.31 -2.25 -38.27
C ARG A 288 -3.66 -0.96 -37.55
N PRO A 289 -4.96 -0.65 -37.36
CA PRO A 289 -5.38 0.59 -36.71
C PRO A 289 -5.04 0.61 -35.21
N HIS A 290 -3.92 1.24 -34.88
CA HIS A 290 -3.48 1.62 -33.52
C HIS A 290 -2.50 2.79 -33.63
N PHE A 291 -2.18 3.45 -32.51
CA PHE A 291 -1.10 4.42 -32.44
C PHE A 291 0.08 3.81 -31.72
N HIS A 292 1.22 3.74 -32.40
CA HIS A 292 2.47 3.26 -31.85
C HIS A 292 3.26 4.45 -31.32
N LEU A 293 3.39 4.55 -30.00
CA LEU A 293 3.96 5.69 -29.30
C LEU A 293 5.33 5.33 -28.72
N VAL A 294 6.30 6.21 -28.92
CA VAL A 294 7.62 6.14 -28.28
C VAL A 294 7.80 7.34 -27.38
N PHE A 295 8.18 7.08 -26.13
CA PHE A 295 8.40 8.10 -25.12
C PHE A 295 9.91 8.38 -24.92
N SER A 296 10.25 9.58 -24.45
CA SER A 296 11.58 9.83 -23.89
C SER A 296 11.69 9.18 -22.51
N LEU A 297 12.80 8.49 -22.25
CA LEU A 297 13.13 7.92 -20.94
C LEU A 297 13.59 8.99 -19.95
#